data_AF-A0A2Z3KRG5-F1
#
_entry.id   AF-A0A2Z3KRG5-F1
#
_cell.length_a   1.000
_cell.length_b   1.000
_cell.length_c   1.000
_cell.angle_alpha   90.00
_cell.angle_beta   90.00
_cell.angle_gamma   90.00
#
_symmetry.space_group_name_H-M   'P 1'
#
loop_
_entity.id
_entity.type
_entity.pdbx_description
1 polymer ?
#
loop_
_entity_poly.entity_id
_entity_poly.type
_entity_poly.pdbx_seq_one_letter_code
_entity_poly.pdbx_strand_id
1 'polypeptide(L)'
;MGCLGYLWALIIVLGVGGGLAYSVIHISNQRHFDILGEMSKWGATIWNNTDKTGLDSFQVGDPNEKVNQAKDKVSSAIDKGKNNLQDKTKEKPSNTTTSGNTETISYGKTTDLEPTESLAHSVLNDDVLKQLGKALNYNGHGSYTVNNNHSTLTPPKGSAWIQSGVLNAKGQLSESSGILSHAMYGKRVNTETEWQPAGYHQLKINAPEYGNYLWNKGHSIGAAMTSAWSGKNVSFTMPIKATHKGEWNASEYYAENITTQTSWANQAIDGQYGTKGYGQNYYEALVRKEQTTHKKSLIAYSVKPIYSGNNVVPSGNQIQALSSDGDLELNVFIPNVQMGVNINYQTGEAYILE
;
A
#
# COMPACT_ATOMS: atom_id res chain seq x y z
N MET A 1 16.66 -34.39 1.32
CA MET A 1 15.55 -35.31 1.05
C MET A 1 14.36 -34.88 1.89
N GLY A 2 13.23 -34.59 1.23
CA GLY A 2 11.88 -34.55 1.81
C GLY A 2 11.51 -33.38 2.72
N CYS A 3 11.12 -32.23 2.14
CA CYS A 3 10.20 -31.32 2.82
C CYS A 3 8.81 -31.57 2.22
N LEU A 4 7.92 -32.18 3.01
CA LEU A 4 6.49 -32.35 2.70
C LEU A 4 5.83 -30.96 2.70
N GLY A 5 5.75 -30.33 1.54
CA GLY A 5 4.85 -29.21 1.32
C GLY A 5 3.42 -29.73 1.27
N TYR A 6 2.54 -29.23 2.12
CA TYR A 6 1.11 -29.51 2.03
C TYR A 6 0.58 -29.01 0.68
N LEU A 7 0.30 -29.95 -0.24
CA LEU A 7 -0.47 -29.70 -1.44
C LEU A 7 -1.93 -29.54 -1.03
N TRP A 8 -2.49 -28.35 -1.19
CA TRP A 8 -3.95 -28.20 -1.19
C TRP A 8 -4.47 -28.51 -2.60
N ALA A 9 -5.17 -29.63 -2.73
CA ALA A 9 -5.93 -29.95 -3.93
C ALA A 9 -7.35 -29.39 -3.78
N LEU A 10 -7.73 -28.48 -4.69
CA LEU A 10 -9.11 -28.02 -4.80
C LEU A 10 -9.86 -28.97 -5.74
N ILE A 11 -10.86 -29.69 -5.24
CA ILE A 11 -11.76 -30.50 -6.08
C ILE A 11 -12.96 -29.63 -6.43
N ILE A 12 -13.06 -29.22 -7.70
CA ILE A 12 -14.28 -28.60 -8.22
C ILE A 12 -15.14 -29.71 -8.84
N VAL A 13 -16.32 -29.95 -8.27
CA VAL A 13 -17.33 -30.83 -8.87
C VAL A 13 -18.23 -29.98 -9.76
N LEU A 14 -18.01 -30.06 -11.07
CA LEU A 14 -18.96 -29.49 -12.05
C LEU A 14 -19.90 -30.61 -12.49
N GLY A 15 -21.14 -30.56 -12.00
CA GLY A 15 -22.21 -31.42 -12.49
C GLY A 15 -22.69 -30.93 -13.85
N VAL A 16 -22.19 -31.50 -14.93
CA VAL A 16 -22.81 -31.39 -16.26
C VAL A 16 -23.34 -32.77 -16.61
N GLY A 17 -24.66 -32.85 -16.86
CA GLY A 17 -25.43 -34.01 -17.30
C GLY A 17 -24.71 -35.37 -17.34
N GLY A 18 -24.95 -36.21 -16.33
CA GLY A 18 -24.77 -37.66 -16.45
C GLY A 18 -23.32 -38.16 -16.53
N GLY A 19 -22.40 -37.59 -15.75
CA GLY A 19 -21.08 -38.18 -15.53
C GLY A 19 -20.21 -37.26 -14.66
N LEU A 20 -19.75 -37.74 -13.50
CA LEU A 20 -18.81 -37.00 -12.66
C LEU A 20 -17.44 -36.99 -13.35
N ALA A 21 -17.07 -35.86 -13.96
CA ALA A 21 -15.71 -35.61 -14.41
C ALA A 21 -14.95 -34.85 -13.31
N TYR A 22 -13.83 -35.41 -12.85
CA TYR A 22 -12.93 -34.76 -11.90
C TYR A 22 -11.91 -33.93 -12.68
N SER A 23 -11.90 -32.61 -12.46
CA SER A 23 -10.84 -31.73 -12.95
C SER A 23 -10.02 -31.26 -11.76
N VAL A 24 -8.79 -31.76 -11.64
CA VAL A 24 -7.80 -31.25 -10.68
C VAL A 24 -7.16 -30.01 -11.29
N ILE A 25 -7.60 -28.83 -10.89
CA ILE A 25 -6.95 -27.57 -11.30
C ILE A 25 -5.78 -27.31 -10.37
N HIS A 26 -4.57 -27.36 -10.90
CA HIS A 26 -3.38 -26.87 -10.21
C HIS A 26 -3.31 -25.36 -10.35
N ILE A 27 -3.59 -24.63 -9.27
CA ILE A 27 -3.39 -23.18 -9.23
C ILE A 27 -1.96 -22.93 -8.73
N SER A 28 -1.02 -22.67 -9.64
CA SER A 28 0.26 -22.07 -9.28
C SER A 28 0.10 -20.56 -9.29
N ASN A 29 0.29 -19.94 -8.13
CA ASN A 29 0.18 -18.48 -7.99
C ASN A 29 1.58 -17.88 -7.94
N GLN A 30 2.08 -17.40 -9.07
CA GLN A 30 3.35 -16.65 -9.11
C GLN A 30 3.24 -15.23 -8.56
N ARG A 31 2.06 -14.79 -8.08
CA ARG A 31 1.83 -13.41 -7.58
C ARG A 31 1.13 -13.34 -6.22
N HIS A 32 1.08 -14.44 -5.46
CA HIS A 32 0.69 -14.48 -4.04
C HIS A 32 -0.63 -13.74 -3.67
N PHE A 33 -1.67 -13.86 -4.50
CA PHE A 33 -3.04 -13.43 -4.20
C PHE A 33 -3.82 -14.36 -3.26
N ASP A 34 -4.61 -13.80 -2.33
CA ASP A 34 -5.63 -14.50 -1.54
C ASP A 34 -6.90 -14.75 -2.36
N ILE A 35 -6.87 -15.87 -3.09
CA ILE A 35 -7.97 -16.32 -3.95
C ILE A 35 -9.20 -16.74 -3.12
N LEU A 36 -9.00 -17.26 -1.91
CA LEU A 36 -10.08 -17.77 -1.07
C LEU A 36 -10.92 -16.63 -0.48
N GLY A 37 -10.27 -15.53 -0.07
CA GLY A 37 -10.95 -14.33 0.40
C GLY A 37 -11.89 -13.72 -0.65
N GLU A 38 -11.48 -13.67 -1.93
CA GLU A 38 -12.31 -13.13 -3.02
C GLU A 38 -13.48 -14.05 -3.39
N MET A 39 -13.28 -15.36 -3.39
CA MET A 39 -14.37 -16.31 -3.71
C MET A 39 -15.51 -16.26 -2.69
N SER A 40 -15.20 -16.02 -1.41
CA SER A 40 -16.22 -15.86 -0.36
C SER A 40 -17.16 -14.68 -0.62
N LYS A 41 -16.65 -13.59 -1.21
CA LYS A 41 -17.42 -12.38 -1.55
C LYS A 41 -18.42 -12.62 -2.68
N TRP A 42 -18.18 -13.65 -3.50
CA TRP A 42 -19.05 -14.01 -4.64
C TRP A 42 -20.10 -15.07 -4.27
N GLY A 43 -20.24 -15.38 -2.98
CA GLY A 43 -21.21 -16.35 -2.46
C GLY A 43 -20.75 -17.80 -2.56
N ALA A 44 -19.47 -18.07 -2.85
CA ALA A 44 -18.93 -19.43 -2.83
C ALA A 44 -18.84 -19.92 -1.38
N THR A 45 -19.45 -21.08 -1.09
CA THR A 45 -19.34 -21.72 0.21
C THR A 45 -18.01 -22.47 0.29
N ILE A 46 -17.11 -22.02 1.17
CA ILE A 46 -15.81 -22.66 1.41
C ILE A 46 -15.98 -23.63 2.57
N TRP A 47 -15.86 -24.93 2.31
CA TRP A 47 -15.91 -25.96 3.34
C TRP A 47 -14.51 -26.18 3.92
N ASN A 48 -14.33 -25.92 5.22
CA ASN A 48 -13.18 -26.40 5.98
C ASN A 48 -13.52 -27.77 6.57
N ASN A 49 -12.84 -28.81 6.09
CA ASN A 49 -13.06 -30.17 6.58
C ASN A 49 -12.33 -30.37 7.91
N THR A 50 -13.01 -30.10 9.02
CA THR A 50 -12.57 -30.53 10.37
C THR A 50 -13.57 -31.41 11.11
N ASP A 51 -14.75 -31.68 10.57
CA ASP A 51 -15.77 -32.51 11.24
C ASP A 51 -15.96 -33.89 10.59
N LYS A 52 -15.81 -34.94 11.41
CA LYS A 52 -15.87 -36.37 11.03
C LYS A 52 -17.30 -36.92 10.81
N THR A 53 -18.26 -36.11 10.40
CA THR A 53 -19.63 -36.59 10.12
C THR A 53 -19.89 -36.57 8.62
N GLY A 54 -20.15 -37.76 8.07
CA GLY A 54 -20.21 -38.04 6.63
C GLY A 54 -21.27 -37.28 5.83
N LEU A 55 -21.05 -37.28 4.52
CA LEU A 55 -21.74 -36.57 3.43
C LEU A 55 -23.19 -37.00 3.16
N ASP A 56 -23.86 -37.69 4.08
CA ASP A 56 -25.10 -38.43 3.76
C ASP A 56 -26.41 -37.68 4.05
N SER A 57 -26.38 -36.42 4.47
CA SER A 57 -27.62 -35.68 4.81
C SER A 57 -27.90 -34.40 4.01
N PHE A 58 -27.25 -34.20 2.85
CA PHE A 58 -27.54 -33.03 2.01
C PHE A 58 -28.52 -33.36 0.87
N GLN A 59 -29.76 -32.89 1.00
CA GLN A 59 -30.76 -32.86 -0.07
C GLN A 59 -30.60 -31.54 -0.85
N VAL A 60 -30.19 -31.62 -2.12
CA VAL A 60 -30.10 -30.47 -3.03
C VAL A 60 -31.47 -30.27 -3.70
N GLY A 61 -32.13 -29.12 -3.45
CA GLY A 61 -33.31 -28.71 -4.23
C GLY A 61 -32.97 -28.38 -5.68
N ASP A 62 -33.94 -28.51 -6.60
CA ASP A 62 -33.75 -28.43 -8.06
C ASP A 62 -32.95 -27.18 -8.49
N PRO A 63 -31.74 -27.36 -9.05
CA PRO A 63 -30.87 -26.26 -9.50
C PRO A 63 -31.52 -25.37 -10.56
N ASN A 64 -32.48 -25.89 -11.33
CA ASN A 64 -33.09 -25.15 -12.43
C ASN A 64 -34.00 -24.02 -11.94
N GLU A 65 -34.64 -24.19 -10.78
CA GLU A 65 -35.56 -23.19 -10.24
C GLU A 65 -34.82 -21.92 -9.78
N LYS A 66 -33.65 -22.08 -9.14
CA LYS A 66 -32.82 -20.95 -8.68
C LYS A 66 -32.14 -20.21 -9.84
N VAL A 67 -31.75 -20.93 -10.89
CA VAL A 67 -31.16 -20.32 -12.10
C VAL A 67 -32.18 -19.50 -12.87
N ASN A 68 -33.43 -19.97 -12.95
CA ASN A 68 -34.50 -19.23 -13.64
C ASN A 68 -34.89 -17.96 -12.87
N GLN A 69 -35.01 -18.02 -11.53
CA GLN A 69 -35.25 -16.82 -10.71
C GLN A 69 -34.13 -15.78 -10.82
N ALA A 70 -32.87 -16.22 -11.00
CA ALA A 70 -31.74 -15.31 -11.21
C ALA A 70 -31.79 -14.64 -12.60
N LYS A 71 -32.16 -15.39 -13.65
CA LYS A 71 -32.32 -14.85 -15.01
C LYS A 71 -33.45 -13.82 -15.11
N ASP A 72 -34.56 -14.05 -14.41
CA ASP A 72 -35.71 -13.12 -14.42
C ASP A 72 -35.39 -11.80 -13.71
N LYS A 73 -34.59 -11.85 -12.63
CA LYS A 73 -34.11 -10.65 -11.92
C LYS A 73 -33.13 -9.83 -12.77
N VAL A 74 -32.27 -10.48 -13.54
CA VAL A 74 -31.31 -9.80 -14.43
C VAL A 74 -32.02 -9.17 -15.63
N SER A 75 -32.98 -9.84 -16.26
CA SER A 75 -33.76 -9.25 -17.36
C SER A 75 -34.58 -8.04 -16.90
N SER A 76 -35.21 -8.13 -15.72
CA SER A 76 -35.97 -7.01 -15.13
C SER A 76 -35.09 -5.79 -14.81
N ALA A 77 -33.82 -6.00 -14.46
CA ALA A 77 -32.87 -4.91 -14.19
C ALA A 77 -32.36 -4.24 -15.48
N ILE A 78 -32.17 -5.03 -16.55
CA ILE A 78 -31.77 -4.54 -17.86
C ILE A 78 -32.88 -3.69 -18.50
N ASP A 79 -34.14 -4.09 -18.35
CA ASP A 79 -35.29 -3.33 -18.89
C ASP A 79 -35.53 -2.03 -18.13
N LYS A 80 -35.32 -2.01 -16.80
CA LYS A 80 -35.30 -0.76 -16.01
C LYS A 80 -34.16 0.18 -16.40
N GLY A 81 -33.00 -0.36 -16.77
CA GLY A 81 -31.85 0.43 -17.24
C GLY A 81 -32.07 1.08 -18.59
N LYS A 82 -32.77 0.42 -19.52
CA LYS A 82 -33.07 0.96 -20.86
C LYS A 82 -34.10 2.10 -20.82
N ASN A 83 -35.10 2.02 -19.94
CA ASN A 83 -36.10 3.09 -19.79
C ASN A 83 -35.51 4.38 -19.18
N ASN A 84 -34.48 4.28 -18.34
CA ASN A 84 -33.80 5.45 -17.74
C ASN A 84 -32.86 6.20 -18.70
N LEU A 85 -32.48 5.60 -19.84
CA LEU A 85 -31.59 6.21 -20.83
C LEU A 85 -32.34 6.97 -21.93
N GLN A 86 -33.64 6.70 -22.14
CA GLN A 86 -34.45 7.40 -23.15
C GLN A 86 -35.05 8.73 -22.65
N ASP A 87 -35.04 8.99 -21.35
CA ASP A 87 -35.67 10.19 -20.75
C ASP A 87 -34.70 11.38 -20.53
N LYS A 88 -33.39 11.21 -20.81
CA LYS A 88 -32.35 12.24 -20.55
C LYS A 88 -31.84 13.00 -21.78
N THR A 89 -32.44 12.84 -22.96
CA THR A 89 -31.96 13.50 -24.20
C THR A 89 -32.69 14.81 -24.57
N LYS A 90 -33.34 15.51 -23.63
CA LYS A 90 -33.99 16.81 -23.90
C LYS A 90 -33.75 17.87 -22.82
N GLU A 91 -32.50 18.16 -22.48
CA GLU A 91 -32.17 19.47 -21.88
C GLU A 91 -30.92 20.07 -22.51
N LYS A 92 -31.08 21.30 -23.01
CA LYS A 92 -30.06 22.15 -23.63
C LYS A 92 -29.10 22.65 -22.53
N PRO A 93 -27.78 22.63 -22.72
CA PRO A 93 -26.87 23.06 -21.66
C PRO A 93 -26.98 24.58 -21.45
N SER A 94 -27.38 24.96 -20.23
CA SER A 94 -27.29 26.32 -19.72
C SER A 94 -25.86 26.58 -19.29
N ASN A 95 -25.19 27.54 -19.94
CA ASN A 95 -23.90 28.07 -19.53
C ASN A 95 -24.00 28.64 -18.12
N THR A 96 -23.45 27.92 -17.14
CA THR A 96 -23.10 28.49 -15.84
C THR A 96 -21.58 28.45 -15.73
N THR A 97 -20.98 29.62 -15.96
CA THR A 97 -19.55 29.86 -15.78
C THR A 97 -19.21 29.77 -14.29
N THR A 98 -18.64 28.65 -13.87
CA THR A 98 -17.87 28.57 -12.61
C THR A 98 -16.40 28.70 -12.97
N SER A 99 -15.85 29.89 -12.70
CA SER A 99 -14.43 30.20 -12.81
C SER A 99 -13.64 29.40 -11.78
N GLY A 100 -13.15 28.23 -12.15
CA GLY A 100 -12.10 27.52 -11.41
C GLY A 100 -10.75 27.87 -12.02
N ASN A 101 -9.92 28.61 -11.29
CA ASN A 101 -8.52 28.79 -11.68
C ASN A 101 -7.84 27.42 -11.62
N THR A 102 -7.59 26.80 -12.78
CA THR A 102 -6.67 25.66 -12.86
C THR A 102 -5.26 26.22 -12.68
N GLU A 103 -4.76 26.28 -11.45
CA GLU A 103 -3.36 26.63 -11.21
C GLU A 103 -2.48 25.61 -11.92
N THR A 104 -1.66 26.09 -12.86
CA THR A 104 -0.70 25.25 -13.59
C THR A 104 0.32 24.68 -12.61
N ILE A 105 0.47 23.35 -12.58
CA ILE A 105 1.46 22.68 -11.74
C ILE A 105 2.87 23.06 -12.22
N SER A 106 3.70 23.62 -11.35
CA SER A 106 5.12 23.86 -11.62
C SER A 106 5.92 22.63 -11.25
N TYR A 107 6.24 21.78 -12.22
CA TYR A 107 6.95 20.52 -11.99
C TYR A 107 8.43 20.69 -11.61
N GLY A 108 9.01 21.88 -11.82
CA GLY A 108 10.45 22.08 -11.68
C GLY A 108 11.25 21.23 -12.68
N LYS A 109 12.51 20.95 -12.37
CA LYS A 109 13.44 20.17 -13.19
C LYS A 109 13.95 18.97 -12.40
N THR A 110 14.34 17.91 -13.09
CA THR A 110 14.88 16.70 -12.42
C THR A 110 16.13 16.96 -11.59
N THR A 111 16.85 18.06 -11.86
CA THR A 111 18.04 18.51 -11.13
C THR A 111 17.75 19.34 -9.88
N ASP A 112 16.49 19.69 -9.61
CA ASP A 112 16.12 20.48 -8.44
C ASP A 112 16.32 19.67 -7.15
N LEU A 113 16.56 20.36 -6.03
CA LEU A 113 16.94 19.74 -4.76
C LEU A 113 15.74 19.38 -3.85
N GLU A 114 14.56 19.91 -4.18
CA GLU A 114 13.26 19.69 -3.52
C GLU A 114 12.11 20.07 -4.47
N PRO A 115 10.89 19.53 -4.27
CA PRO A 115 9.76 19.84 -5.12
C PRO A 115 9.21 21.23 -4.84
N THR A 116 8.62 21.84 -5.88
CA THR A 116 7.85 23.06 -5.68
C THR A 116 6.62 22.76 -4.82
N GLU A 117 6.10 23.77 -4.13
CA GLU A 117 4.86 23.62 -3.37
C GLU A 117 3.69 23.18 -4.26
N SER A 118 3.58 23.71 -5.48
CA SER A 118 2.53 23.31 -6.42
C SER A 118 2.63 21.84 -6.85
N LEU A 119 3.85 21.31 -7.02
CA LEU A 119 4.07 19.90 -7.32
C LEU A 119 3.73 19.03 -6.10
N ALA A 120 4.20 19.41 -4.91
CA ALA A 120 3.86 18.73 -3.67
C ALA A 120 2.33 18.72 -3.42
N HIS A 121 1.64 19.80 -3.77
CA HIS A 121 0.19 19.95 -3.63
C HIS A 121 -0.60 19.14 -4.68
N SER A 122 0.00 18.84 -5.84
CA SER A 122 -0.70 18.18 -6.96
C SER A 122 -1.30 16.81 -6.62
N VAL A 123 -0.82 16.15 -5.57
CA VAL A 123 -1.33 14.85 -5.11
C VAL A 123 -2.46 14.96 -4.07
N LEU A 124 -2.73 16.14 -3.52
CA LEU A 124 -3.70 16.38 -2.45
C LEU A 124 -5.13 16.55 -2.96
N ASN A 125 -5.64 15.57 -3.70
CA ASN A 125 -7.05 15.54 -4.10
C ASN A 125 -7.99 15.09 -2.97
N ASP A 126 -9.29 15.10 -3.23
CA ASP A 126 -10.32 14.80 -2.22
C ASP A 126 -10.16 13.42 -1.55
N ASP A 127 -9.73 12.39 -2.28
CA ASP A 127 -9.51 11.05 -1.72
C ASP A 127 -8.34 11.04 -0.73
N VAL A 128 -7.28 11.78 -1.05
CA VAL A 128 -6.08 11.91 -0.22
C VAL A 128 -6.41 12.73 1.04
N LEU A 129 -7.09 13.87 0.87
CA LEU A 129 -7.52 14.72 1.99
C LEU A 129 -8.52 14.01 2.91
N LYS A 130 -9.40 13.16 2.38
CA LYS A 130 -10.31 12.34 3.19
C LYS A 130 -9.56 11.39 4.13
N GLN A 131 -8.38 10.94 3.75
CA GLN A 131 -7.56 10.02 4.56
C GLN A 131 -6.65 10.74 5.56
N LEU A 132 -6.16 11.92 5.22
CA LEU A 132 -5.24 12.72 6.05
C LEU A 132 -5.96 13.68 7.00
N GLY A 133 -7.20 14.06 6.67
CA GLY A 133 -7.88 15.20 7.28
C GLY A 133 -7.58 16.52 6.57
N LYS A 134 -8.08 17.62 7.12
CA LYS A 134 -7.96 18.96 6.48
C LYS A 134 -6.86 19.84 7.07
N ALA A 135 -6.27 19.46 8.20
CA ALA A 135 -5.22 20.23 8.85
C ALA A 135 -3.85 19.84 8.28
N LEU A 136 -3.53 20.36 7.09
CA LEU A 136 -2.22 20.22 6.45
C LEU A 136 -1.54 21.59 6.32
N ASN A 137 -0.26 21.66 6.69
CA ASN A 137 0.57 22.85 6.45
C ASN A 137 1.82 22.44 5.69
N TYR A 138 2.08 23.09 4.54
CA TYR A 138 3.31 22.90 3.79
C TYR A 138 4.51 23.31 4.65
N ASN A 139 5.54 22.47 4.69
CA ASN A 139 6.67 22.68 5.59
C ASN A 139 7.80 23.54 4.97
N GLY A 140 7.65 23.99 3.73
CA GLY A 140 8.69 24.71 2.99
C GLY A 140 9.76 23.82 2.34
N HIS A 141 9.70 22.51 2.54
CA HIS A 141 10.71 21.51 2.18
C HIS A 141 10.11 20.30 1.45
N GLY A 142 9.01 20.51 0.71
CA GLY A 142 8.38 19.49 -0.13
C GLY A 142 7.38 18.55 0.54
N SER A 143 7.20 18.64 1.87
CA SER A 143 6.30 17.78 2.64
C SER A 143 5.30 18.60 3.46
N TYR A 144 4.36 17.93 4.12
CA TYR A 144 3.32 18.56 4.92
C TYR A 144 3.37 18.09 6.36
N THR A 145 3.17 18.99 7.31
CA THR A 145 2.73 18.60 8.65
C THR A 145 1.23 18.33 8.62
N VAL A 146 0.79 17.31 9.34
CA VAL A 146 -0.60 16.88 9.46
C VAL A 146 -1.03 17.06 10.91
N ASN A 147 -2.25 17.56 11.14
CA ASN A 147 -2.78 17.77 12.50
C ASN A 147 -1.84 18.63 13.37
N ASN A 148 -1.29 19.72 12.79
CA ASN A 148 -0.29 20.57 13.44
C ASN A 148 0.93 19.80 13.96
N ASN A 149 1.34 18.75 13.22
CA ASN A 149 2.42 17.83 13.56
C ASN A 149 2.16 16.96 14.82
N HIS A 150 0.94 16.92 15.34
CA HIS A 150 0.57 16.07 16.47
C HIS A 150 0.12 14.68 16.02
N SER A 151 0.73 13.66 16.64
CA SER A 151 0.42 12.26 16.38
C SER A 151 -0.93 11.88 16.98
N THR A 152 -1.66 10.99 16.30
CA THR A 152 -2.86 10.35 16.85
C THR A 152 -2.56 8.97 17.45
N LEU A 153 -1.29 8.54 17.44
CA LEU A 153 -0.86 7.27 18.01
C LEU A 153 -1.01 7.29 19.53
N THR A 154 -1.29 6.11 20.09
CA THR A 154 -1.27 5.94 21.55
C THR A 154 0.17 5.93 22.05
N PRO A 155 0.50 6.64 23.15
CA PRO A 155 1.84 6.59 23.75
C PRO A 155 2.28 5.14 23.98
N PRO A 156 3.48 4.75 23.52
CA PRO A 156 3.91 3.36 23.51
C PRO A 156 4.10 2.83 24.94
N LYS A 157 3.60 1.62 25.20
CA LYS A 157 3.74 0.90 26.48
C LYS A 157 4.01 -0.58 26.22
N GLY A 158 4.65 -1.25 27.17
CA GLY A 158 4.90 -2.69 27.11
C GLY A 158 6.12 -3.05 26.27
N SER A 159 5.98 -4.04 25.40
CA SER A 159 7.08 -4.58 24.60
C SER A 159 7.06 -4.03 23.17
N ALA A 160 8.23 -3.97 22.56
CA ALA A 160 8.36 -3.66 21.15
C ALA A 160 7.66 -4.73 20.27
N TRP A 161 7.10 -4.28 19.15
CA TRP A 161 6.49 -5.12 18.14
C TRP A 161 6.44 -4.40 16.79
N ILE A 162 6.35 -5.15 15.70
CA ILE A 162 6.07 -4.61 14.36
C ILE A 162 4.91 -5.40 13.76
N GLN A 163 4.02 -4.70 13.08
CA GLN A 163 2.96 -5.24 12.25
C GLN A 163 3.15 -4.70 10.82
N SER A 164 3.41 -5.59 9.87
CA SER A 164 3.37 -5.21 8.45
C SER A 164 1.94 -4.91 8.00
N GLY A 165 1.85 -4.15 6.90
CA GLY A 165 0.60 -3.97 6.19
C GLY A 165 0.15 -5.26 5.49
N VAL A 166 -0.96 -5.15 4.76
CA VAL A 166 -1.52 -6.21 3.93
C VAL A 166 -1.75 -5.64 2.54
N LEU A 167 -1.44 -6.43 1.51
CA LEU A 167 -1.73 -6.07 0.12
C LEU A 167 -3.16 -6.46 -0.23
N ASN A 168 -3.91 -5.53 -0.84
CA ASN A 168 -5.19 -5.88 -1.47
C ASN A 168 -4.99 -6.45 -2.88
N ALA A 169 -6.09 -6.81 -3.56
CA ALA A 169 -6.06 -7.41 -4.90
C ALA A 169 -5.40 -6.52 -5.99
N LYS A 170 -5.23 -5.22 -5.75
CA LYS A 170 -4.53 -4.28 -6.64
C LYS A 170 -3.06 -4.09 -6.29
N GLY A 171 -2.58 -4.74 -5.23
CA GLY A 171 -1.25 -4.52 -4.68
C GLY A 171 -1.11 -3.20 -3.92
N GLN A 172 -2.21 -2.59 -3.47
CA GLN A 172 -2.15 -1.44 -2.57
C GLN A 172 -1.85 -1.95 -1.15
N LEU A 173 -0.84 -1.35 -0.52
CA LEU A 173 -0.37 -1.72 0.80
C LEU A 173 -1.12 -0.93 1.88
N SER A 174 -1.65 -1.62 2.89
CA SER A 174 -2.22 -0.95 4.07
C SER A 174 -1.14 -0.36 4.98
N GLU A 175 -1.58 0.32 6.04
CA GLU A 175 -0.69 0.84 7.08
C GLU A 175 0.19 -0.28 7.69
N SER A 176 1.48 0.03 7.87
CA SER A 176 2.40 -0.72 8.73
C SER A 176 2.62 0.06 10.02
N SER A 177 2.66 -0.62 11.17
CA SER A 177 2.82 0.05 12.47
C SER A 177 3.64 -0.78 13.45
N GLY A 178 4.09 -0.15 14.54
CA GLY A 178 4.88 -0.84 15.55
C GLY A 178 5.15 0.00 16.80
N ILE A 179 5.67 -0.69 17.81
CA ILE A 179 6.43 -0.06 18.90
C ILE A 179 7.90 -0.40 18.67
N LEU A 180 8.69 0.61 18.30
CA LEU A 180 10.11 0.49 18.07
C LEU A 180 10.89 0.64 19.38
N SER A 181 12.03 -0.03 19.46
CA SER A 181 12.98 0.08 20.58
C SER A 181 14.41 0.09 20.07
N HIS A 182 15.36 0.48 20.93
CA HIS A 182 16.78 0.48 20.62
C HIS A 182 17.31 -0.86 20.05
N ALA A 183 16.79 -1.99 20.55
CA ALA A 183 17.26 -3.33 20.18
C ALA A 183 16.95 -3.74 18.72
N MET A 184 16.09 -2.97 18.04
CA MET A 184 15.65 -3.23 16.67
C MET A 184 16.58 -2.57 15.63
N TYR A 185 17.29 -1.52 16.04
CA TYR A 185 18.23 -0.81 15.20
C TYR A 185 19.35 -1.73 14.72
N GLY A 186 19.60 -1.76 13.42
CA GLY A 186 20.60 -2.65 12.85
C GLY A 186 21.00 -2.31 11.43
N LYS A 187 22.07 -2.98 10.96
CA LYS A 187 22.51 -2.88 9.57
C LYS A 187 21.53 -3.61 8.66
N ARG A 188 21.26 -3.02 7.49
CA ARG A 188 20.37 -3.58 6.47
C ARG A 188 20.76 -5.02 6.10
N VAL A 189 19.75 -5.87 5.94
CA VAL A 189 19.89 -7.22 5.42
C VAL A 189 19.51 -7.21 3.95
N ASN A 190 20.41 -7.67 3.08
CA ASN A 190 20.17 -7.75 1.65
C ASN A 190 19.84 -9.21 1.29
N THR A 191 18.69 -9.43 0.66
CA THR A 191 18.32 -10.69 0.02
C THR A 191 17.71 -10.33 -1.32
N GLU A 192 18.39 -10.62 -2.42
CA GLU A 192 17.94 -10.20 -3.76
C GLU A 192 16.94 -11.20 -4.35
N THR A 193 15.84 -10.67 -4.90
CA THR A 193 14.86 -11.43 -5.70
C THR A 193 14.42 -10.58 -6.90
N GLU A 194 13.63 -11.12 -7.83
CA GLU A 194 13.10 -10.35 -8.97
C GLU A 194 11.79 -9.60 -8.65
N TRP A 195 11.25 -9.73 -7.43
CA TRP A 195 9.96 -9.14 -7.08
C TRP A 195 9.98 -7.60 -7.14
N GLN A 196 8.86 -7.01 -7.57
CA GLN A 196 8.63 -5.57 -7.68
C GLN A 196 7.23 -5.21 -7.16
N PRO A 197 7.06 -4.05 -6.49
CA PRO A 197 5.75 -3.57 -6.05
C PRO A 197 4.84 -3.17 -7.22
N ALA A 198 3.56 -2.96 -6.94
CA ALA A 198 2.60 -2.55 -7.96
C ALA A 198 2.99 -1.18 -8.56
N GLY A 199 2.90 -1.08 -9.89
CA GLY A 199 3.27 0.12 -10.65
C GLY A 199 4.77 0.42 -10.74
N TYR A 200 5.64 -0.54 -10.46
CA TYR A 200 7.09 -0.33 -10.53
C TYR A 200 7.61 -0.32 -11.98
N HIS A 201 7.36 0.77 -12.72
CA HIS A 201 7.83 0.97 -14.10
C HIS A 201 9.05 1.89 -14.11
N GLN A 202 10.24 1.31 -13.97
CA GLN A 202 11.47 2.09 -13.78
C GLN A 202 11.72 3.08 -14.93
N LEU A 203 12.09 4.31 -14.56
CA LEU A 203 12.45 5.40 -15.49
C LEU A 203 13.81 5.95 -15.09
N LYS A 204 14.73 6.09 -16.05
CA LYS A 204 16.01 6.76 -15.81
C LYS A 204 15.77 8.28 -15.78
N ILE A 205 16.26 8.94 -14.74
CA ILE A 205 16.19 10.40 -14.57
C ILE A 205 17.59 10.97 -14.36
N ASN A 206 17.77 12.26 -14.64
CA ASN A 206 18.97 12.99 -14.28
C ASN A 206 18.70 13.77 -12.99
N ALA A 207 18.90 13.11 -11.84
CA ALA A 207 18.68 13.70 -10.53
C ALA A 207 20.03 14.00 -9.82
N PRO A 208 20.00 14.80 -8.73
CA PRO A 208 21.14 14.98 -7.83
C PRO A 208 21.66 13.65 -7.24
N GLU A 209 22.65 13.73 -6.35
CA GLU A 209 23.44 12.58 -5.88
C GLU A 209 22.63 11.40 -5.29
N TYR A 210 21.35 11.58 -4.96
CA TYR A 210 20.45 10.50 -4.52
C TYR A 210 20.09 9.48 -5.61
N GLY A 211 20.43 9.70 -6.89
CA GLY A 211 20.47 8.64 -7.89
C GLY A 211 19.68 8.89 -9.18
N ASN A 212 19.94 8.09 -10.21
CA ASN A 212 19.51 8.32 -11.60
C ASN A 212 18.26 7.52 -12.02
N TYR A 213 17.44 7.10 -11.07
CA TYR A 213 16.25 6.31 -11.32
C TYR A 213 15.06 6.87 -10.56
N LEU A 214 13.87 6.82 -11.15
CA LEU A 214 12.66 7.36 -10.56
C LEU A 214 12.20 6.54 -9.35
N TRP A 215 12.09 5.22 -9.49
CA TRP A 215 11.43 4.40 -8.50
C TRP A 215 12.39 3.65 -7.59
N ASN A 216 12.18 3.81 -6.29
CA ASN A 216 12.72 2.97 -5.25
C ASN A 216 11.65 2.01 -4.71
N LYS A 217 12.12 0.93 -4.11
CA LYS A 217 11.32 0.03 -3.28
C LYS A 217 11.20 0.67 -1.90
N GLY A 218 10.20 1.54 -1.74
CA GLY A 218 10.01 2.36 -0.56
C GLY A 218 9.47 1.56 0.61
N HIS A 219 10.27 1.40 1.66
CA HIS A 219 9.86 0.75 2.91
C HIS A 219 8.74 1.54 3.59
N SER A 220 7.73 0.89 4.16
CA SER A 220 6.86 1.55 5.16
C SER A 220 7.60 1.65 6.50
N ILE A 221 8.15 0.54 6.98
CA ILE A 221 9.02 0.52 8.17
C ILE A 221 10.47 0.34 7.71
N GLY A 222 11.24 1.42 7.79
CA GLY A 222 12.62 1.49 7.31
C GLY A 222 13.54 0.40 7.87
N ALA A 223 14.33 -0.20 7.00
CA ALA A 223 15.21 -1.32 7.34
C ALA A 223 16.21 -0.98 8.47
N ALA A 224 16.80 0.22 8.47
CA ALA A 224 17.78 0.61 9.49
C ALA A 224 17.19 0.63 10.93
N MET A 225 15.87 0.85 11.05
CA MET A 225 15.18 0.87 12.35
C MET A 225 14.82 -0.52 12.87
N THR A 226 14.88 -1.55 12.01
CA THR A 226 14.29 -2.87 12.29
C THR A 226 15.17 -4.06 11.92
N SER A 227 16.30 -3.86 11.24
CA SER A 227 17.10 -4.96 10.69
C SER A 227 17.73 -5.87 11.75
N ALA A 228 17.96 -5.40 12.98
CA ALA A 228 18.43 -6.29 14.04
C ALA A 228 17.39 -7.32 14.47
N TRP A 229 16.11 -7.08 14.12
CA TRP A 229 15.02 -8.04 14.28
C TRP A 229 14.74 -8.86 13.02
N SER A 230 15.42 -8.57 11.90
CA SER A 230 15.20 -9.30 10.66
C SER A 230 15.70 -10.74 10.75
N GLY A 231 14.86 -11.70 10.36
CA GLY A 231 15.26 -13.07 10.10
C GLY A 231 15.92 -13.21 8.71
N LYS A 232 16.77 -14.24 8.54
CA LYS A 232 17.35 -14.58 7.22
C LYS A 232 16.43 -15.42 6.33
N ASN A 233 15.40 -16.06 6.92
CA ASN A 233 14.55 -17.08 6.28
C ASN A 233 13.04 -16.85 6.50
N VAL A 234 12.61 -15.61 6.74
CA VAL A 234 11.21 -15.28 6.99
C VAL A 234 10.40 -15.36 5.69
N SER A 235 9.28 -16.09 5.74
CA SER A 235 8.42 -16.39 4.58
C SER A 235 7.63 -15.17 4.10
N PHE A 236 7.50 -14.99 2.79
CA PHE A 236 6.81 -13.86 2.13
C PHE A 236 5.28 -13.87 2.24
N THR A 237 4.67 -14.77 3.02
CA THR A 237 3.28 -15.20 2.83
C THR A 237 2.29 -14.83 3.93
N MET A 238 2.66 -14.04 4.94
CA MET A 238 1.72 -13.61 5.99
C MET A 238 2.08 -12.24 6.56
N PRO A 239 1.09 -11.42 6.99
CA PRO A 239 1.32 -10.27 7.84
C PRO A 239 2.06 -10.66 9.10
N ILE A 240 3.32 -10.25 9.16
CA ILE A 240 4.21 -10.54 10.29
C ILE A 240 3.87 -9.55 11.40
N LYS A 241 3.15 -10.04 12.40
CA LYS A 241 3.24 -9.47 13.74
C LYS A 241 4.48 -10.05 14.43
N ALA A 242 5.57 -9.31 14.39
CA ALA A 242 6.82 -9.68 15.05
C ALA A 242 6.87 -9.10 16.47
N THR A 243 7.16 -9.92 17.46
CA THR A 243 7.39 -9.48 18.85
C THR A 243 8.80 -9.81 19.33
N HIS A 244 9.58 -10.58 18.55
CA HIS A 244 10.97 -10.90 18.86
C HIS A 244 11.91 -10.96 17.64
N LYS A 245 13.22 -11.03 17.92
CA LYS A 245 14.28 -11.04 16.90
C LYS A 245 14.24 -12.30 16.03
N GLY A 246 14.34 -12.10 14.72
CA GLY A 246 14.38 -13.16 13.71
C GLY A 246 13.03 -13.43 13.05
N GLU A 247 11.96 -12.78 13.51
CA GLU A 247 10.61 -12.92 12.95
C GLU A 247 10.30 -11.89 11.86
N TRP A 248 11.01 -10.76 11.83
CA TRP A 248 10.74 -9.66 10.90
C TRP A 248 11.45 -9.83 9.56
N ASN A 249 10.91 -9.29 8.47
CA ASN A 249 11.61 -9.17 7.18
C ASN A 249 11.88 -7.70 6.85
N ALA A 250 13.11 -7.23 7.08
CA ALA A 250 13.51 -5.86 6.76
C ALA A 250 13.95 -5.68 5.28
N SER A 251 13.89 -6.75 4.47
CA SER A 251 14.33 -6.73 3.08
C SER A 251 13.46 -5.80 2.23
N GLU A 252 14.05 -5.18 1.20
CA GLU A 252 13.33 -4.38 0.21
C GLU A 252 12.43 -5.22 -0.72
N TYR A 253 12.43 -6.54 -0.55
CA TYR A 253 11.60 -7.48 -1.30
C TYR A 253 10.41 -8.01 -0.48
N TYR A 254 10.25 -7.54 0.76
CA TYR A 254 9.11 -7.93 1.58
C TYR A 254 7.86 -7.15 1.15
N ALA A 255 7.01 -7.80 0.35
CA ALA A 255 5.89 -7.17 -0.35
C ALA A 255 4.93 -6.40 0.58
N GLU A 256 4.75 -6.86 1.81
CA GLU A 256 3.89 -6.26 2.82
C GLU A 256 4.53 -5.10 3.61
N ASN A 257 5.69 -4.62 3.15
CA ASN A 257 6.34 -3.45 3.72
C ASN A 257 6.91 -2.53 2.63
N ILE A 258 6.56 -2.75 1.35
CA ILE A 258 7.21 -2.09 0.22
C ILE A 258 6.17 -1.51 -0.73
N THR A 259 6.37 -0.25 -1.11
CA THR A 259 5.57 0.45 -2.14
C THR A 259 6.48 1.03 -3.22
N THR A 260 5.91 1.36 -4.38
CA THR A 260 6.59 2.13 -5.43
C THR A 260 6.68 3.59 -4.97
N GLN A 261 7.90 4.05 -4.66
CA GLN A 261 8.14 5.38 -4.10
C GLN A 261 9.21 6.11 -4.91
N THR A 262 9.02 7.40 -5.18
CA THR A 262 10.00 8.18 -5.95
C THR A 262 11.33 8.25 -5.22
N SER A 263 12.40 8.46 -5.97
CA SER A 263 13.74 8.60 -5.42
C SER A 263 13.86 9.77 -4.46
N TRP A 264 13.26 10.92 -4.79
CA TRP A 264 13.17 12.04 -3.86
C TRP A 264 12.38 11.66 -2.59
N ALA A 265 11.16 11.17 -2.71
CA ALA A 265 10.31 10.89 -1.56
C ALA A 265 10.92 9.81 -0.64
N ASN A 266 11.63 8.83 -1.20
CA ASN A 266 12.33 7.80 -0.42
C ASN A 266 13.61 8.32 0.24
N GLN A 267 14.46 9.07 -0.47
CA GLN A 267 15.85 9.30 -0.06
C GLN A 267 16.15 10.68 0.48
N ALA A 268 15.35 11.70 0.16
CA ALA A 268 15.67 13.09 0.46
C ALA A 268 15.86 13.33 1.96
N ILE A 269 16.95 14.04 2.27
CA ILE A 269 17.36 14.47 3.59
C ILE A 269 18.21 15.73 3.40
N ASP A 270 17.75 16.84 3.99
CA ASP A 270 18.43 18.12 3.87
C ASP A 270 19.92 18.04 4.25
N GLY A 271 20.75 18.65 3.41
CA GLY A 271 22.22 18.62 3.51
C GLY A 271 22.88 17.30 3.10
N GLN A 272 22.11 16.31 2.62
CA GLN A 272 22.62 15.01 2.18
C GLN A 272 22.08 14.65 0.78
N TYR A 273 22.88 13.86 0.06
CA TYR A 273 22.57 13.35 -1.28
C TYR A 273 22.18 14.43 -2.30
N GLY A 274 22.67 15.67 -2.14
CA GLY A 274 22.28 16.80 -2.98
C GLY A 274 20.79 17.15 -2.88
N THR A 275 20.17 17.05 -1.70
CA THR A 275 18.78 17.46 -1.47
C THR A 275 18.66 18.55 -0.40
N LYS A 276 17.58 19.34 -0.48
CA LYS A 276 17.13 20.27 0.58
C LYS A 276 15.76 19.89 1.16
N GLY A 277 15.10 18.91 0.55
CA GLY A 277 13.75 18.49 0.92
C GLY A 277 13.70 17.50 2.07
N TYR A 278 12.53 17.41 2.70
CA TYR A 278 12.23 16.49 3.79
C TYR A 278 11.44 15.29 3.25
N GLY A 279 12.15 14.37 2.62
CA GLY A 279 11.59 13.07 2.22
C GLY A 279 11.41 12.14 3.42
N GLN A 280 11.01 10.90 3.15
CA GLN A 280 10.82 9.89 4.19
C GLN A 280 12.12 9.62 4.98
N ASN A 281 13.27 9.57 4.32
CA ASN A 281 14.55 9.34 4.99
C ASN A 281 14.89 10.43 6.03
N TYR A 282 14.51 11.69 5.79
CA TYR A 282 14.65 12.77 6.78
C TYR A 282 13.89 12.43 8.07
N TYR A 283 12.60 12.09 7.96
CA TYR A 283 11.78 11.77 9.12
C TYR A 283 12.19 10.47 9.80
N GLU A 284 12.57 9.45 9.03
CA GLU A 284 13.18 8.24 9.59
C GLU A 284 14.51 8.53 10.29
N ALA A 285 15.28 9.54 9.88
CA ALA A 285 16.50 9.95 10.58
C ALA A 285 16.20 10.50 11.98
N LEU A 286 15.09 11.23 12.14
CA LEU A 286 14.64 11.69 13.46
C LEU A 286 14.26 10.51 14.35
N VAL A 287 13.51 9.54 13.82
CA VAL A 287 13.15 8.30 14.54
C VAL A 287 14.40 7.47 14.89
N ARG A 288 15.35 7.32 13.95
CA ARG A 288 16.62 6.63 14.20
C ARG A 288 17.45 7.32 15.28
N LYS A 289 17.47 8.65 15.29
CA LYS A 289 18.15 9.41 16.34
C LYS A 289 17.54 9.06 17.69
N GLU A 290 16.23 9.21 17.85
CA GLU A 290 15.51 8.86 19.08
C GLU A 290 15.79 7.41 19.52
N GLN A 291 15.63 6.46 18.59
CA GLN A 291 15.85 5.03 18.82
C GLN A 291 17.29 4.70 19.27
N THR A 292 18.29 5.48 18.84
CA THR A 292 19.71 5.22 19.13
C THR A 292 20.24 6.00 20.33
N THR A 293 19.76 7.22 20.55
CA THR A 293 20.18 8.08 21.68
C THR A 293 19.42 7.74 22.95
N HIS A 294 18.12 7.51 22.87
CA HIS A 294 17.26 7.29 24.04
C HIS A 294 16.98 5.80 24.21
N LYS A 295 18.00 5.05 24.63
CA LYS A 295 18.00 3.57 24.59
C LYS A 295 16.86 2.88 25.38
N LYS A 296 16.21 3.59 26.30
CA LYS A 296 15.07 3.12 27.08
C LYS A 296 13.72 3.58 26.53
N SER A 297 13.72 4.53 25.60
CA SER A 297 12.52 5.06 24.98
C SER A 297 11.95 4.04 24.00
N LEU A 298 10.63 3.88 24.05
CA LEU A 298 9.85 3.18 23.05
C LEU A 298 9.25 4.22 22.10
N ILE A 299 9.07 3.86 20.84
CA ILE A 299 8.51 4.76 19.83
C ILE A 299 7.31 4.09 19.19
N ALA A 300 6.10 4.59 19.42
CA ALA A 300 4.95 4.23 18.60
C ALA A 300 5.18 4.82 17.22
N TYR A 301 5.19 3.99 16.18
CA TYR A 301 5.54 4.39 14.82
C TYR A 301 4.54 3.78 13.84
N SER A 302 4.11 4.57 12.87
CA SER A 302 3.19 4.12 11.83
C SER A 302 3.49 4.79 10.50
N VAL A 303 3.42 4.02 9.43
CA VAL A 303 3.50 4.52 8.05
C VAL A 303 2.34 3.97 7.25
N LYS A 304 1.54 4.91 6.74
CA LYS A 304 0.35 4.63 5.94
C LYS A 304 0.52 5.19 4.53
N PRO A 305 0.68 4.32 3.52
CA PRO A 305 0.56 4.73 2.13
C PRO A 305 -0.85 5.27 1.86
N ILE A 306 -0.93 6.45 1.24
CA ILE A 306 -2.19 7.15 0.95
C ILE A 306 -2.44 7.05 -0.55
N TYR A 307 -3.55 6.44 -0.94
CA TYR A 307 -3.93 6.23 -2.34
C TYR A 307 -5.10 7.12 -2.72
N SER A 308 -5.14 7.63 -3.96
CA SER A 308 -6.35 8.16 -4.55
C SER A 308 -7.07 7.05 -5.34
N GLY A 309 -8.35 6.85 -5.07
CA GLY A 309 -9.19 5.82 -5.66
C GLY A 309 -8.49 4.47 -5.86
N ASN A 310 -8.35 4.09 -7.13
CA ASN A 310 -7.85 2.79 -7.56
C ASN A 310 -6.36 2.78 -7.92
N ASN A 311 -5.64 3.87 -7.63
CA ASN A 311 -4.23 4.01 -7.99
C ASN A 311 -3.38 2.92 -7.36
N VAL A 312 -2.48 2.30 -8.13
CA VAL A 312 -1.60 1.24 -7.61
C VAL A 312 -0.34 1.80 -6.96
N VAL A 313 0.03 3.04 -7.32
CA VAL A 313 1.12 3.80 -6.68
C VAL A 313 0.48 4.79 -5.69
N PRO A 314 0.97 4.86 -4.43
CA PRO A 314 0.43 5.80 -3.46
C PRO A 314 0.74 7.24 -3.89
N SER A 315 -0.17 8.15 -3.60
CA SER A 315 0.00 9.60 -3.72
C SER A 315 1.07 10.15 -2.76
N GLY A 316 1.37 9.41 -1.69
CA GLY A 316 2.34 9.77 -0.66
C GLY A 316 2.23 8.85 0.55
N ASN A 317 3.10 9.06 1.54
CA ASN A 317 3.09 8.32 2.80
C ASN A 317 2.79 9.27 3.95
N GLN A 318 1.82 8.92 4.79
CA GLN A 318 1.69 9.52 6.11
C GLN A 318 2.62 8.80 7.07
N ILE A 319 3.43 9.54 7.82
CA ILE A 319 4.32 9.02 8.86
C ILE A 319 3.93 9.63 10.19
N GLN A 320 3.76 8.80 11.20
CA GLN A 320 3.51 9.21 12.57
C GLN A 320 4.55 8.57 13.50
N ALA A 321 5.05 9.35 14.46
CA ALA A 321 5.90 8.85 15.53
C ALA A 321 5.55 9.53 16.86
N LEU A 322 5.61 8.77 17.95
CA LEU A 322 5.44 9.27 19.32
C LEU A 322 6.32 8.46 20.26
N SER A 323 7.31 9.09 20.89
CA SER A 323 8.19 8.45 21.88
C SER A 323 7.55 8.40 23.27
N SER A 324 7.95 7.42 24.09
CA SER A 324 7.44 7.24 25.45
C SER A 324 7.88 8.33 26.43
N ASP A 325 8.97 9.03 26.13
CA ASP A 325 9.52 10.15 26.92
C ASP A 325 9.03 11.52 26.44
N GLY A 326 8.38 11.59 25.27
CA GLY A 326 7.82 12.81 24.70
C GLY A 326 8.82 13.67 23.90
N ASP A 327 10.07 13.22 23.75
CA ASP A 327 11.11 13.97 23.01
C ASP A 327 10.93 13.91 21.48
N LEU A 328 10.17 12.93 20.98
CA LEU A 328 9.81 12.79 19.57
C LEU A 328 8.28 12.70 19.42
N GLU A 329 7.70 13.68 18.73
CA GLU A 329 6.34 13.62 18.20
C GLU A 329 6.32 14.19 16.78
N LEU A 330 5.74 13.45 15.85
CA LEU A 330 5.48 13.93 14.50
C LEU A 330 4.25 13.28 13.87
N ASN A 331 3.64 14.03 12.95
CA ASN A 331 2.60 13.56 12.05
C ASN A 331 2.74 14.33 10.74
N VAL A 332 3.23 13.65 9.71
CA VAL A 332 3.64 14.28 8.45
C VAL A 332 3.14 13.48 7.26
N PHE A 333 2.96 14.17 6.14
CA PHE A 333 2.67 13.55 4.85
C PHE A 333 3.78 13.91 3.86
N ILE A 334 4.36 12.88 3.25
CA ILE A 334 5.42 12.99 2.24
C ILE A 334 4.79 12.67 0.88
N PRO A 335 4.60 13.67 0.00
CA PRO A 335 4.09 13.47 -1.35
C PRO A 335 5.00 12.53 -2.15
N ASN A 336 4.42 11.60 -2.91
CA ASN A 336 5.18 10.67 -3.76
C ASN A 336 5.50 11.28 -5.12
N VAL A 337 6.19 12.43 -5.11
CA VAL A 337 6.48 13.24 -6.29
C VAL A 337 7.97 13.24 -6.62
N GLN A 338 8.30 13.64 -7.85
CA GLN A 338 9.67 13.81 -8.31
C GLN A 338 9.71 15.03 -9.23
N MET A 339 10.67 15.92 -9.00
CA MET A 339 10.81 17.14 -9.80
C MET A 339 11.08 16.80 -11.26
N GLY A 340 10.48 17.57 -12.17
CA GLY A 340 10.58 17.38 -13.62
C GLY A 340 9.92 16.10 -14.15
N VAL A 341 9.12 15.39 -13.35
CA VAL A 341 8.49 14.12 -13.77
C VAL A 341 6.97 14.18 -13.60
N ASN A 342 6.25 13.81 -14.65
CA ASN A 342 4.82 13.51 -14.57
C ASN A 342 4.62 12.02 -14.29
N ILE A 343 3.76 11.69 -13.33
CA ILE A 343 3.52 10.32 -12.86
C ILE A 343 2.04 9.98 -13.04
N ASN A 344 1.76 8.87 -13.71
CA ASN A 344 0.45 8.25 -13.71
C ASN A 344 0.34 7.29 -12.52
N TYR A 345 -0.23 7.73 -11.40
CA TYR A 345 -0.36 6.89 -10.19
C TYR A 345 -1.25 5.65 -10.37
N GLN A 346 -2.11 5.62 -11.41
CA GLN A 346 -2.97 4.47 -11.70
C GLN A 346 -2.18 3.28 -12.25
N THR A 347 -1.10 3.54 -12.99
CA THR A 347 -0.27 2.50 -13.63
C THR A 347 1.15 2.48 -13.09
N GLY A 348 1.68 3.60 -12.62
CA GLY A 348 3.07 3.83 -12.24
C GLY A 348 3.99 4.20 -13.42
N GLU A 349 3.44 4.34 -14.62
CA GLU A 349 4.16 4.92 -15.75
C GLU A 349 4.45 6.40 -15.51
N ALA A 350 5.57 6.87 -16.05
CA ALA A 350 6.01 8.24 -15.86
C ALA A 350 6.83 8.72 -17.06
N TYR A 351 6.92 10.04 -17.22
CA TYR A 351 7.76 10.67 -18.24
C TYR A 351 8.37 11.97 -17.71
N ILE A 352 9.55 12.31 -18.25
CA ILE A 352 10.24 13.57 -17.93
C ILE A 352 9.55 14.69 -18.70
N LEU A 353 9.33 15.82 -18.02
CA LEU A 353 8.84 17.06 -18.62
C LEU A 353 10.05 17.91 -19.04
N GLU A 354 10.03 18.40 -20.28
CA GLU A 354 11.09 19.23 -20.87
C GLU A 354 11.08 20.69 -20.36
#